data_AF-A0A357VRW3-F1
#
_entry.id   AF-A0A357VRW3-F1
#
_cell.length_a   1.000
_cell.length_b   1.000
_cell.length_c   1.000
_cell.angle_alpha   90.00
_cell.angle_beta   90.00
_cell.angle_gamma   90.00
#
_symmetry.space_group_name_H-M   'P 1'
#
loop_
_entity.id
_entity.type
_entity.pdbx_description
1 polymer ?
#
loop_
_entity_poly.entity_id
_entity_poly.type
_entity_poly.pdbx_seq_one_letter_code
_entity_poly.pdbx_strand_id
1 'polypeptide(L)' 'NPYKIEFGKVPLFEVANNTKYLPEEYISDDGYGLNQHFIDYAKPLIEGESYPPYENGIPKYVSFPIE' A
#
# COMPACT_ATOMS: atom_id res chain seq x y z
N ASN A 1 8.17 -18.87 1.41
CA ASN A 1 9.19 -17.83 1.17
C ASN A 1 8.51 -16.49 1.46
N PRO A 2 8.85 -15.78 2.54
CA PRO A 2 8.13 -14.56 2.91
C PRO A 2 8.31 -13.46 1.86
N TYR A 3 7.34 -12.56 1.76
CA TYR A 3 7.49 -11.32 1.00
C TYR A 3 8.61 -10.48 1.60
N LYS A 4 9.43 -9.83 0.77
CA LYS A 4 10.60 -9.05 1.19
C LYS A 4 10.58 -7.69 0.50
N ILE A 5 10.99 -6.66 1.23
CA ILE A 5 11.15 -5.31 0.70
C ILE A 5 12.59 -4.85 0.84
N GLU A 6 13.01 -3.98 -0.07
CA GLU A 6 14.26 -3.23 -0.01
C GLU A 6 14.01 -1.78 -0.43
N PHE A 7 14.87 -0.88 0.03
CA PHE A 7 14.77 0.54 -0.30
C PHE A 7 15.86 0.91 -1.31
N GLY A 8 15.47 1.65 -2.35
CA GLY A 8 16.35 2.10 -3.43
C GLY A 8 16.22 3.59 -3.71
N LYS A 9 16.99 4.07 -4.70
CA LYS A 9 16.94 5.45 -5.21
C LYS A 9 16.65 5.42 -6.70
N VAL A 10 15.91 6.41 -7.17
CA VAL A 10 15.57 6.62 -8.58
C VAL A 10 15.69 8.12 -8.90
N PRO A 11 16.20 8.52 -10.08
CA PRO A 11 16.25 9.91 -10.49
C PRO A 11 14.86 10.56 -10.51
N LEU A 12 14.76 11.82 -10.06
CA LEU A 12 13.48 12.53 -9.96
C LEU A 12 12.74 12.60 -11.32
N PHE A 13 13.48 12.85 -12.41
CA PHE A 13 12.87 12.99 -13.73
C PHE A 13 12.21 11.70 -14.24
N GLU A 14 12.61 10.53 -13.72
CA GLU A 14 12.00 9.24 -14.05
C GLU A 14 10.65 9.04 -13.33
N VAL A 15 10.36 9.80 -12.27
CA VAL A 15 9.14 9.67 -11.47
C VAL A 15 8.19 10.85 -11.66
N ALA A 16 8.72 12.06 -11.88
CA ALA A 16 7.97 13.31 -11.81
C ALA A 16 6.73 13.38 -12.71
N ASN A 17 6.72 12.67 -13.85
CA ASN A 17 5.59 12.65 -14.79
C ASN A 17 5.03 11.23 -15.03
N ASN A 18 5.33 10.27 -14.15
CA ASN A 18 4.88 8.89 -14.31
C ASN A 18 3.82 8.51 -13.27
N THR A 19 2.86 7.69 -13.71
CA THR A 19 1.79 7.14 -12.89
C THR A 19 1.83 5.63 -12.97
N LYS A 20 1.72 4.94 -11.82
CA LYS A 20 1.50 3.49 -11.79
C LYS A 20 0.01 3.22 -12.02
N TYR A 21 -0.34 2.89 -13.27
CA TYR A 21 -1.69 2.46 -13.61
C TYR A 21 -1.98 1.04 -13.11
N LEU A 22 -3.25 0.72 -12.91
CA LEU A 22 -3.69 -0.64 -12.66
C LEU A 22 -3.51 -1.47 -13.95
N PRO A 23 -2.72 -2.56 -13.93
CA PRO A 23 -2.59 -3.43 -15.10
C PRO A 23 -3.94 -4.05 -15.51
N GLU A 24 -4.20 -4.15 -16.82
CA GLU A 24 -5.43 -4.78 -17.32
C GLU A 24 -5.50 -6.27 -16.94
N GLU A 25 -4.33 -6.93 -16.85
CA GLU A 25 -4.20 -8.32 -16.38
C GLU A 25 -4.62 -8.56 -14.93
N TYR A 26 -4.94 -7.50 -14.16
CA TYR A 26 -5.47 -7.61 -12.81
C TYR A 26 -7.00 -7.61 -12.76
N ILE A 27 -7.65 -7.24 -13.86
CA ILE A 27 -9.11 -7.15 -13.96
C ILE A 27 -9.67 -8.53 -14.32
N SER A 28 -10.79 -8.92 -13.72
CA SER A 28 -11.50 -10.15 -14.07
C SER A 28 -12.08 -10.09 -15.49
N ASP A 29 -12.31 -11.25 -16.11
CA ASP A 29 -12.82 -11.34 -17.48
C ASP A 29 -14.20 -10.66 -17.68
N ASP A 30 -15.01 -10.57 -16.62
CA ASP A 30 -16.30 -9.88 -16.63
C ASP A 30 -16.18 -8.35 -16.47
N GLY A 31 -15.00 -7.83 -16.16
CA GLY A 31 -14.71 -6.41 -15.97
C GLY A 31 -15.21 -5.81 -14.65
N TYR A 32 -15.78 -6.59 -13.74
CA TYR A 32 -16.39 -6.08 -12.50
C TYR A 32 -15.57 -6.36 -11.23
N GLY A 33 -14.42 -6.99 -11.36
CA GLY A 33 -13.61 -7.42 -10.23
C GLY A 33 -12.12 -7.50 -10.54
N LEU A 34 -11.41 -8.06 -9.57
CA LEU A 34 -9.98 -8.29 -9.62
C LEU A 34 -9.73 -9.79 -9.59
N ASN A 35 -8.72 -10.24 -10.31
CA ASN A 35 -8.38 -11.66 -10.42
C ASN A 35 -7.25 -12.06 -9.46
N GLN A 36 -6.82 -13.32 -9.54
CA GLN A 36 -5.81 -13.88 -8.63
C GLN A 36 -4.45 -13.17 -8.73
N HIS A 37 -4.06 -12.65 -9.89
CA HIS A 37 -2.81 -11.90 -10.04
C HIS A 37 -2.78 -10.65 -9.18
N PHE A 38 -3.90 -9.93 -9.12
CA PHE A 38 -4.04 -8.80 -8.22
C PHE A 38 -3.97 -9.24 -6.75
N ILE A 39 -4.66 -10.32 -6.39
CA ILE A 39 -4.68 -10.82 -5.01
C ILE A 39 -3.26 -11.20 -4.56
N ASP A 40 -2.49 -11.87 -5.40
CA ASP A 40 -1.10 -12.26 -5.09
C ASP A 40 -0.19 -11.03 -4.92
N TYR A 41 -0.43 -9.97 -5.70
CA TYR A 41 0.26 -8.69 -5.55
C TYR A 41 -0.13 -7.94 -4.27
N ALA A 42 -1.44 -7.83 -3.98
CA ALA A 42 -1.98 -6.96 -2.93
C ALA A 42 -1.93 -7.58 -1.54
N LYS A 43 -2.15 -8.90 -1.43
CA LYS A 43 -2.21 -9.61 -0.15
C LYS A 43 -1.00 -9.39 0.77
N PRO A 44 0.26 -9.50 0.30
CA PRO A 44 1.41 -9.25 1.17
C PRO A 44 1.56 -7.77 1.58
N LEU A 45 0.93 -6.83 0.87
CA LEU A 45 1.01 -5.39 1.19
C LEU A 45 0.14 -5.00 2.38
N ILE A 46 -0.85 -5.83 2.72
CA ILE A 46 -1.78 -5.61 3.85
C ILE A 46 -1.55 -6.62 4.98
N GLU A 47 -0.47 -7.39 4.92
CA GLU A 47 -0.17 -8.42 5.92
C GLU A 47 0.31 -7.78 7.24
N GLY A 48 -0.31 -8.20 8.35
CA GLY A 48 -0.01 -7.76 9.71
C GLY A 48 -0.87 -6.60 10.22
N GLU A 49 -1.05 -6.54 11.54
CA GLU A 49 -1.80 -5.49 12.21
C GLU A 49 -0.87 -4.50 12.93
N SER A 50 -1.15 -3.20 12.78
CA SER A 50 -0.43 -2.12 13.47
C SER A 50 -1.40 -1.32 14.32
N TYR A 51 -1.67 -1.81 15.54
CA TYR A 51 -2.55 -1.13 16.49
C TYR A 51 -1.83 0.06 17.15
N PRO A 52 -2.48 1.22 17.29
CA PRO A 52 -1.90 2.38 17.97
C PRO A 52 -1.84 2.15 19.50
N PRO A 53 -1.07 2.96 20.26
CA PRO A 53 -1.23 3.02 21.70
C PRO A 53 -2.63 3.55 22.07
N TYR A 54 -3.20 3.06 23.18
CA TYR A 54 -4.52 3.48 23.67
C TYR A 54 -4.40 4.15 25.03
N GLU A 55 -5.25 5.15 25.29
CA GLU A 55 -5.42 5.81 26.58
C GLU A 55 -6.93 5.86 26.89
N ASN A 56 -7.34 5.28 28.03
CA ASN A 56 -8.74 5.19 28.44
C ASN A 56 -9.68 4.60 27.36
N GLY A 57 -9.20 3.61 26.61
CA GLY A 57 -9.97 2.94 25.54
C GLY A 57 -10.02 3.69 24.21
N ILE A 58 -9.30 4.81 24.06
CA ILE A 58 -9.28 5.62 22.84
C ILE A 58 -7.86 5.60 22.24
N PRO A 59 -7.69 5.48 20.90
CA PRO A 59 -6.40 5.61 20.25
C PRO A 59 -5.72 6.96 20.57
N LYS A 60 -4.47 6.90 21.03
CA LYS A 60 -3.67 8.07 21.38
C LYS A 60 -2.84 8.52 20.17
N TYR A 61 -3.37 9.49 19.43
CA TYR A 61 -2.65 10.11 18.32
C TYR A 61 -1.76 11.27 18.77
N VAL A 62 -0.67 11.50 18.05
CA VAL A 62 0.23 12.65 18.28
C VAL A 62 -0.41 13.91 17.70
N SER A 63 -0.34 15.02 18.43
CA SER A 63 -0.70 16.36 17.94
C SER A 63 0.53 17.25 18.04
N PHE A 64 0.83 17.97 16.96
CA PHE A 64 1.87 18.99 16.94
C PHE A 64 1.19 20.37 16.91
N PRO A 65 1.69 21.36 17.68
CA PRO A 65 1.19 22.72 17.56
C PRO A 65 1.47 23.26 16.15
N ILE A 66 0.53 24.03 15.63
CA ILE A 66 0.72 24.79 14.39
C ILE A 66 1.33 26.14 14.82
N GLU A 67 2.52 26.46 14.31
CA GLU A 67 3.11 27.80 14.40
C GLU A 67 2.46 28.77 13.42
#